data_AF-A0A843CMC9-F1
#
_entry.id   AF-A0A843CMC9-F1
#
_cell.length_a   1.000
_cell.length_b   1.000
_cell.length_c   1.000
_cell.angle_alpha   90.00
_cell.angle_beta   90.00
_cell.angle_gamma   90.00
#
_symmetry.space_group_name_H-M   'P 1'
#
loop_
_entity.id
_entity.type
_entity.pdbx_description
1 polymer ?
#
loop_
_entity_poly.entity_id
_entity_poly.type
_entity_poly.pdbx_seq_one_letter_code
_entity_poly.pdbx_strand_id
1 'polypeptide(L)'
;MTGLFTGAAVYTYPIRMPDGIAGLRPEVSLIYNSQSAGGVYGWLGDGWSMNDFYILRDIYYTPENMSDDRFRLFFNGQSYDLVYNATDGRYHTEIENYMSIRKVTGSNENTYGEYWKVLIKNGTEYRFGYTADSELENSVTGRNYVTKWKLDR
;
A
#
# COMPACT_ATOMS: atom_id res chain seq x y z
N MET A 1 -32.90 -15.04 -26.28
CA MET A 1 -31.98 -14.04 -25.68
C MET A 1 -31.27 -14.73 -24.53
N THR A 2 -30.00 -15.08 -24.70
CA THR A 2 -29.20 -15.86 -23.72
C THR A 2 -28.52 -14.92 -22.75
N GLY A 3 -28.87 -14.97 -21.46
CA GLY A 3 -28.20 -14.23 -20.40
C GLY A 3 -26.83 -14.84 -20.09
N LEU A 4 -25.78 -14.04 -20.24
CA LEU A 4 -24.41 -14.41 -19.86
C LEU A 4 -24.31 -14.41 -18.32
N PHE A 5 -24.55 -15.56 -17.70
CA PHE A 5 -24.14 -15.82 -16.31
C PHE A 5 -22.65 -16.14 -16.30
N THR A 6 -21.83 -15.24 -15.76
CA THR A 6 -20.36 -15.38 -15.73
C THR A 6 -19.86 -16.28 -14.59
N GLY A 7 -20.76 -16.92 -13.82
CA GLY A 7 -20.42 -18.00 -12.88
C GLY A 7 -19.44 -17.65 -11.75
N ALA A 8 -19.21 -16.36 -11.47
CA ALA A 8 -18.29 -15.94 -10.41
C ALA A 8 -18.96 -16.03 -9.03
N ALA A 9 -18.34 -16.76 -8.11
CA ALA A 9 -18.73 -16.76 -6.69
C ALA A 9 -17.95 -15.65 -5.97
N VAL A 10 -18.68 -14.71 -5.36
CA VAL A 10 -18.09 -13.66 -4.50
C VAL A 10 -18.49 -13.96 -3.06
N TYR A 11 -17.51 -14.28 -2.22
CA TYR A 11 -17.71 -14.47 -0.78
C TYR A 11 -16.90 -13.43 -0.01
N THR A 12 -17.58 -12.69 0.86
CA THR A 12 -16.97 -11.74 1.79
C THR A 12 -17.05 -12.32 3.20
N TYR A 13 -15.90 -12.60 3.81
CA TYR A 13 -15.85 -13.00 5.22
C TYR A 13 -15.39 -11.81 6.08
N PRO A 14 -16.26 -11.21 6.90
CA PRO A 14 -15.84 -10.14 7.80
C PRO A 14 -15.03 -10.71 8.96
N ILE A 15 -13.77 -10.30 9.10
CA ILE A 15 -12.97 -10.64 10.28
C ILE A 15 -13.38 -9.70 11.42
N ARG A 16 -13.87 -10.25 12.53
CA ARG A 16 -14.11 -9.47 13.75
C ARG A 16 -12.76 -9.19 14.43
N MET A 17 -12.28 -7.95 14.30
CA MET A 17 -11.10 -7.48 15.03
C MET A 17 -11.49 -6.91 16.40
N PRO A 18 -10.67 -7.11 17.45
CA PRO A 18 -10.89 -6.49 18.75
C PRO A 18 -10.75 -4.98 18.65
N ASP A 19 -11.45 -4.25 19.53
CA ASP A 19 -11.44 -2.79 19.54
C ASP A 19 -10.03 -2.26 19.80
N GLY A 20 -9.51 -1.44 18.89
CA GLY A 20 -8.25 -0.71 19.07
C GLY A 20 -8.39 0.43 20.07
N ILE A 21 -7.26 0.83 20.68
CA ILE A 21 -7.20 2.02 21.53
C ILE A 21 -7.53 3.26 20.68
N ALA A 22 -8.45 4.10 21.15
CA ALA A 22 -8.96 5.31 20.47
C ALA A 22 -9.93 5.12 19.29
N GLY A 23 -10.61 3.97 19.16
CA GLY A 23 -11.75 3.82 18.25
C GLY A 23 -11.39 3.65 16.77
N LEU A 24 -10.10 3.45 16.46
CA LEU A 24 -9.65 3.00 15.15
C LEU A 24 -9.94 1.50 15.02
N ARG A 25 -10.96 1.16 14.24
CA ARG A 25 -11.28 -0.21 13.85
C ARG A 25 -10.74 -0.45 12.43
N PRO A 26 -9.62 -1.18 12.26
CA PRO A 26 -9.20 -1.58 10.92
C PRO A 26 -10.26 -2.49 10.29
N GLU A 27 -10.80 -2.10 9.15
CA GLU A 27 -11.72 -2.93 8.36
C GLU A 27 -10.90 -3.80 7.40
N VAL A 28 -10.65 -5.04 7.81
CA VAL A 28 -10.02 -6.05 6.95
C VAL A 28 -11.12 -6.94 6.37
N SER A 29 -11.35 -6.83 5.07
CA SER A 29 -12.24 -7.72 4.32
C SER A 29 -11.42 -8.64 3.42
N LEU A 30 -11.75 -9.93 3.46
CA LEU A 30 -11.22 -10.94 2.58
C LEU A 30 -12.24 -11.18 1.45
N ILE A 31 -11.85 -10.94 0.21
CA ILE A 31 -12.71 -11.09 -0.98
C ILE A 31 -12.20 -12.29 -1.79
N TYR A 32 -13.06 -13.29 -1.98
CA TYR A 32 -12.81 -14.39 -2.92
C TYR A 32 -13.46 -14.09 -4.28
N ASN A 33 -12.72 -14.17 -5.38
CA ASN A 33 -13.25 -14.12 -6.75
C ASN A 33 -12.65 -15.25 -7.59
N SER A 34 -13.50 -16.17 -8.07
CA SER A 34 -13.08 -17.33 -8.86
C SER A 34 -12.59 -17.00 -10.28
N GLN A 35 -12.77 -15.77 -10.78
CA GLN A 35 -12.25 -15.33 -12.08
C GLN A 35 -10.85 -14.73 -12.03
N SER A 36 -10.31 -14.40 -10.83
CA SER A 36 -8.93 -13.94 -10.68
C SER A 36 -7.92 -15.08 -10.54
N ALA A 37 -8.37 -16.33 -10.73
CA ALA A 37 -7.63 -17.60 -10.57
C ALA A 37 -6.50 -17.84 -11.61
N GLY A 38 -5.83 -16.77 -12.02
CA GLY A 38 -4.77 -16.80 -13.04
C GLY A 38 -3.95 -15.51 -13.14
N GLY A 39 -4.15 -14.53 -12.25
CA GLY A 39 -3.51 -13.21 -12.40
C GLY A 39 -3.09 -12.47 -11.13
N VAL A 40 -3.61 -12.82 -9.94
CA VAL A 40 -3.27 -12.12 -8.70
C VAL A 40 -2.79 -13.10 -7.63
N TYR A 41 -1.47 -13.18 -7.47
CA TYR A 41 -0.83 -13.93 -6.40
C TYR A 41 -0.78 -13.08 -5.12
N GLY A 42 -1.83 -13.18 -4.29
CA GLY A 42 -1.80 -12.71 -2.90
C GLY A 42 -1.16 -13.75 -1.97
N TRP A 43 -0.73 -13.34 -0.76
CA TRP A 43 -0.12 -14.24 0.24
C TRP A 43 -1.08 -15.34 0.76
N LEU A 44 -2.37 -15.22 0.44
CA LEU A 44 -3.46 -16.12 0.87
C LEU A 44 -3.87 -17.15 -0.19
N GLY A 45 -3.18 -17.19 -1.33
CA GLY A 45 -3.46 -18.12 -2.42
C GLY A 45 -4.35 -17.53 -3.51
N ASP A 46 -4.58 -18.35 -4.53
CA ASP A 46 -5.24 -17.95 -5.78
C ASP A 46 -6.71 -17.57 -5.55
N GLY A 47 -7.12 -16.40 -6.05
CA GLY A 47 -8.49 -15.89 -5.91
C GLY A 47 -8.81 -15.13 -4.62
N TRP A 48 -7.86 -14.95 -3.70
CA TRP A 48 -8.04 -14.16 -2.48
C TRP A 48 -7.39 -12.77 -2.60
N SER A 49 -8.16 -11.71 -2.37
CA SER A 49 -7.64 -10.36 -2.19
C SER A 49 -8.03 -9.79 -0.82
N MET A 50 -7.11 -9.08 -0.20
CA MET A 50 -7.33 -8.28 1.00
C MET A 50 -7.30 -6.81 0.59
N ASN A 51 -8.01 -5.96 1.33
CA ASN A 51 -7.79 -4.51 1.21
C ASN A 51 -6.38 -4.20 1.69
N ASP A 52 -5.46 -4.09 0.75
CA ASP A 52 -4.07 -3.81 1.03
C ASP A 52 -3.81 -2.30 1.06
N PHE A 53 -3.16 -1.86 2.13
CA PHE A 53 -2.73 -0.49 2.34
C PHE A 53 -1.22 -0.48 2.59
N TYR A 54 -0.46 -0.19 1.54
CA TYR A 54 1.00 -0.05 1.65
C TYR A 54 1.58 0.80 0.51
N ILE A 55 2.77 1.35 0.73
CA ILE A 55 3.60 1.94 -0.32
C ILE A 55 4.76 1.00 -0.61
N LEU A 56 5.00 0.73 -1.88
CA LEU A 56 6.08 -0.11 -2.37
C LEU A 56 7.14 0.75 -3.06
N ARG A 57 8.41 0.44 -2.81
CA ARG A 57 9.55 0.95 -3.57
C ARG A 57 9.91 -0.04 -4.68
N ASP A 58 9.98 0.43 -5.90
CA ASP A 58 10.57 -0.27 -7.04
C ASP A 58 11.96 0.31 -7.28
N ILE A 59 12.98 -0.54 -7.15
CA ILE A 59 14.39 -0.14 -7.30
C ILE A 59 14.84 -0.09 -8.77
N TYR A 60 13.95 -0.27 -9.73
CA TYR A 60 14.22 -0.14 -11.16
C TYR A 60 15.47 -0.93 -11.65
N TYR A 61 15.71 -2.11 -11.07
CA TYR A 61 16.86 -2.98 -11.32
C TYR A 61 18.23 -2.38 -10.96
N THR A 62 18.28 -1.29 -10.21
CA THR A 62 19.50 -0.61 -9.76
C THR A 62 19.62 -0.69 -8.23
N PRO A 63 19.97 -1.87 -7.68
CA PRO A 63 19.98 -2.10 -6.23
C PRO A 63 20.98 -1.23 -5.46
N GLU A 64 21.88 -0.50 -6.12
CA GLU A 64 22.81 0.42 -5.47
C GLU A 64 22.45 1.91 -5.68
N ASN A 65 21.55 2.24 -6.62
CA ASN A 65 21.14 3.62 -6.93
C ASN A 65 19.74 3.93 -6.37
N MET A 66 19.60 4.98 -5.54
CA MET A 66 18.29 5.38 -4.98
C MET A 66 17.64 6.53 -5.76
N SER A 67 18.36 7.15 -6.68
CA SER A 67 17.91 8.36 -7.39
C SER A 67 16.80 8.08 -8.41
N ASP A 68 16.71 6.84 -8.86
CA ASP A 68 15.75 6.33 -9.83
C ASP A 68 14.69 5.40 -9.21
N ASP A 69 14.72 5.23 -7.88
CA ASP A 69 13.71 4.49 -7.14
C ASP A 69 12.33 5.10 -7.44
N ARG A 70 11.37 4.23 -7.81
CA ARG A 70 9.97 4.59 -8.05
C ARG A 70 9.12 4.11 -6.88
N PHE A 71 7.97 4.74 -6.71
CA PHE A 71 7.05 4.39 -5.64
C PHE A 71 5.66 4.10 -6.20
N ARG A 72 4.98 3.13 -5.58
CA ARG A 72 3.60 2.76 -5.90
C ARG A 72 2.79 2.68 -4.61
N LEU A 73 1.65 3.36 -4.58
CA LEU A 73 0.67 3.27 -3.51
C LEU A 73 -0.32 2.16 -3.83
N PHE A 74 -0.50 1.22 -2.91
CA PHE A 74 -1.63 0.29 -2.88
C PHE A 74 -2.60 0.79 -1.83
N PHE A 75 -3.81 1.11 -2.25
CA PHE A 75 -4.82 1.73 -1.40
C PHE A 75 -6.21 1.20 -1.76
N ASN A 76 -6.84 0.51 -0.81
CA ASN A 76 -8.19 -0.04 -0.95
C ASN A 76 -8.38 -0.92 -2.20
N GLY A 77 -7.42 -1.82 -2.46
CA GLY A 77 -7.47 -2.75 -3.59
C GLY A 77 -7.17 -2.12 -4.97
N GLN A 78 -6.73 -0.86 -5.01
CA GLN A 78 -6.23 -0.19 -6.22
C GLN A 78 -4.74 0.11 -6.07
N SER A 79 -4.04 0.21 -7.21
CA SER A 79 -2.64 0.62 -7.26
C SER A 79 -2.47 1.93 -8.03
N TYR A 80 -1.56 2.77 -7.54
CA TYR A 80 -1.26 4.07 -8.12
C TYR A 80 0.24 4.27 -8.21
N ASP A 81 0.76 4.46 -9.42
CA ASP A 81 2.15 4.89 -9.61
C ASP A 81 2.32 6.33 -9.13
N LEU A 82 3.40 6.58 -8.39
CA LEU A 82 3.66 7.86 -7.76
C LEU A 82 4.73 8.64 -8.51
N VAL A 83 4.42 9.90 -8.78
CA VAL A 83 5.31 10.85 -9.45
C VAL A 83 5.61 11.99 -8.49
N TYR A 84 6.89 12.26 -8.25
CA TYR A 84 7.31 13.37 -7.40
C TYR A 84 7.20 14.70 -8.15
N ASN A 85 6.54 15.68 -7.54
CA ASN A 85 6.50 17.05 -8.03
C ASN A 85 7.37 17.93 -7.14
N ALA A 86 8.48 18.42 -7.70
CA ALA A 86 9.42 19.27 -6.97
C ALA A 86 8.87 20.66 -6.64
N THR A 87 7.83 21.13 -7.35
CA THR A 87 7.27 22.48 -7.18
C THR A 87 6.48 22.60 -5.87
N ASP A 88 5.71 21.55 -5.51
CA ASP A 88 4.93 21.51 -4.28
C ASP A 88 5.46 20.51 -3.24
N GLY A 89 6.58 19.86 -3.53
CA GLY A 89 7.34 19.03 -2.59
C GLY A 89 6.60 17.77 -2.17
N ARG A 90 5.77 17.20 -3.04
CA ARG A 90 4.97 16.00 -2.75
C ARG A 90 4.84 15.08 -3.94
N TYR A 91 4.40 13.86 -3.65
CA TYR A 91 4.04 12.88 -4.66
C TYR A 91 2.58 13.02 -5.07
N HIS A 92 2.35 12.77 -6.35
CA HIS A 92 1.05 12.68 -6.98
C HIS A 92 0.88 11.29 -7.56
N THR A 93 -0.37 10.84 -7.69
CA THR A 93 -0.66 9.68 -8.54
C THR A 93 -0.49 10.07 -10.00
N GLU A 94 0.10 9.21 -10.83
CA GLU A 94 0.34 9.49 -12.27
C GLU A 94 -0.94 9.93 -12.98
N ILE A 95 -2.04 9.23 -12.71
CA ILE A 95 -3.41 9.71 -12.99
C ILE A 95 -3.89 10.42 -11.73
N GLU A 96 -4.07 11.74 -11.80
CA GLU A 96 -4.43 12.57 -10.64
C GLU A 96 -5.75 12.13 -9.99
N ASN A 97 -5.71 11.93 -8.67
CA ASN A 97 -6.85 11.47 -7.85
C ASN A 97 -7.12 12.35 -6.62
N TYR A 98 -6.56 13.56 -6.59
CA TYR A 98 -6.65 14.55 -5.50
C TYR A 98 -6.08 14.08 -4.16
N MET A 99 -5.25 13.03 -4.17
CA MET A 99 -4.52 12.58 -2.99
C MET A 99 -3.27 13.46 -2.80
N SER A 100 -2.99 13.85 -1.55
CA SER A 100 -1.72 14.49 -1.19
C SER A 100 -0.83 13.46 -0.52
N ILE A 101 0.24 13.05 -1.20
CA ILE A 101 1.13 11.96 -0.76
C ILE A 101 2.50 12.54 -0.43
N ARG A 102 2.98 12.34 0.80
CA ARG A 102 4.27 12.89 1.25
C ARG A 102 5.13 11.81 1.89
N LYS A 103 6.39 11.76 1.49
CA LYS A 103 7.44 11.06 2.23
C LYS A 103 7.98 12.03 3.29
N VAL A 104 8.04 11.57 4.52
CA VAL A 104 8.41 12.37 5.69
C VAL A 104 9.57 11.70 6.41
N THR A 105 10.46 12.49 7.01
CA THR A 105 11.53 12.02 7.89
C THR A 105 11.24 12.41 9.34
N GLY A 106 11.80 11.69 10.30
CA GLY A 106 11.66 11.97 11.73
C GLY A 106 10.79 10.97 12.50
N SER A 107 10.58 9.76 11.99
CA SER A 107 10.15 8.67 12.86
C SER A 107 11.27 8.33 13.86
N ASN A 108 10.88 8.10 15.11
CA ASN A 108 11.72 7.60 16.19
C ASN A 108 11.40 6.14 16.55
N GLU A 109 10.49 5.49 15.81
CA GLU A 109 9.98 4.15 16.09
C GLU A 109 10.33 3.13 15.00
N ASN A 110 10.91 3.58 13.89
CA ASN A 110 11.36 2.72 12.80
C ASN A 110 12.88 2.85 12.55
N THR A 111 13.42 2.03 11.65
CA THR A 111 14.87 1.90 11.47
C THR A 111 15.48 3.05 10.70
N TYR A 112 14.79 3.56 9.67
CA TYR A 112 15.34 4.57 8.74
C TYR A 112 14.85 5.99 9.01
N GLY A 113 13.97 6.18 9.99
CA GLY A 113 13.34 7.46 10.30
C GLY A 113 12.38 7.97 9.22
N GLU A 114 12.17 7.24 8.13
CA GLU A 114 11.32 7.63 7.00
C GLU A 114 9.94 7.00 7.09
N TYR A 115 8.90 7.74 6.78
CA TYR A 115 7.53 7.22 6.73
C TYR A 115 6.70 8.02 5.73
N TRP A 116 5.48 7.60 5.47
CA TRP A 116 4.61 8.26 4.49
C TRP A 116 3.30 8.73 5.10
N LYS A 117 2.78 9.81 4.53
CA LYS A 117 1.44 10.34 4.82
C LYS A 117 0.65 10.46 3.52
N VAL A 118 -0.57 9.95 3.52
CA VAL A 118 -1.52 10.06 2.40
C VAL A 118 -2.78 10.74 2.92
N LEU A 119 -3.02 11.96 2.46
CA LEU A 119 -4.26 12.69 2.72
C LEU A 119 -5.19 12.54 1.52
N ILE A 120 -6.35 11.94 1.74
CA ILE A 120 -7.37 11.77 0.69
C ILE A 120 -8.36 12.94 0.68
N LYS A 121 -9.16 13.03 -0.38
CA LYS A 121 -10.09 14.14 -0.64
C LYS A 121 -11.08 14.45 0.51
N ASN A 122 -11.47 13.44 1.29
CA ASN A 122 -12.40 13.62 2.41
C ASN A 122 -11.72 14.18 3.69
N GLY A 123 -10.42 14.45 3.66
CA GLY A 123 -9.65 14.95 4.80
C GLY A 123 -9.04 13.87 5.70
N THR A 124 -9.26 12.59 5.41
CA THR A 124 -8.63 11.48 6.17
C THR A 124 -7.16 11.38 5.81
N GLU A 125 -6.29 11.40 6.82
CA GLU A 125 -4.85 11.17 6.69
C GLU A 125 -4.53 9.75 7.13
N TYR A 126 -3.86 9.00 6.26
CA TYR A 126 -3.31 7.68 6.52
C TYR A 126 -1.80 7.79 6.67
N ARG A 127 -1.22 7.02 7.60
CA ARG A 127 0.21 6.96 7.84
C ARG A 127 0.74 5.54 7.61
N PHE A 128 1.87 5.47 6.93
CA PHE A 128 2.50 4.21 6.57
C PHE A 128 3.95 4.21 7.02
N GLY A 129 4.37 3.11 7.66
CA GLY A 129 5.79 2.89 7.94
C GLY A 129 6.35 3.59 9.16
N TYR A 130 5.55 4.21 10.02
CA TYR A 130 6.06 4.96 11.17
C TYR A 130 6.71 4.07 12.23
N THR A 131 6.19 2.85 12.43
CA THR A 131 6.68 1.88 13.43
C THR A 131 7.55 0.80 12.79
N ALA A 132 8.49 0.21 13.54
CA ALA A 132 9.39 -0.82 13.01
C ALA A 132 8.66 -2.03 12.40
N ASP A 133 7.53 -2.46 12.97
CA ASP A 133 6.73 -3.57 12.44
C ASP A 133 5.94 -3.21 11.18
N SER A 134 5.88 -1.92 10.83
CA SER A 134 5.24 -1.40 9.62
C SER A 134 6.20 -1.23 8.43
N GLU A 135 7.49 -1.52 8.58
CA GLU A 135 8.48 -1.51 7.50
C GLU A 135 8.88 -2.93 7.07
N LEU A 136 9.13 -3.11 5.76
CA LEU A 136 9.85 -4.26 5.23
C LEU A 136 11.19 -3.78 4.70
N GLU A 137 12.22 -4.05 5.48
CA GLU A 137 13.59 -3.69 5.17
C GLU A 137 14.22 -4.68 4.20
N ASN A 138 15.11 -4.18 3.35
CA ASN A 138 15.96 -4.98 2.50
C ASN A 138 17.41 -4.50 2.57
N SER A 139 18.35 -5.44 2.55
CA SER A 139 19.78 -5.18 2.58
C SER A 139 20.42 -5.83 1.36
N VAL A 140 21.19 -5.05 0.61
CA VAL A 140 21.96 -5.51 -0.55
C VAL A 140 23.41 -5.09 -0.37
N THR A 141 24.31 -5.66 -1.14
CA THR A 141 25.72 -5.25 -1.12
C THR A 141 25.80 -3.74 -1.39
N GLY A 142 26.34 -2.98 -0.43
CA GLY A 142 26.52 -1.53 -0.57
C GLY A 142 25.38 -0.64 -0.09
N ARG A 143 24.18 -1.16 0.26
CA ARG A 143 23.11 -0.35 0.88
C ARG A 143 22.02 -1.14 1.60
N ASN A 144 21.34 -0.48 2.52
CA ASN A 144 20.08 -0.95 3.09
C ASN A 144 18.96 0.06 2.79
N TYR A 145 17.74 -0.43 2.61
CA TYR A 145 16.59 0.40 2.27
C TYR A 145 15.27 -0.27 2.64
N VAL A 146 14.21 0.51 2.79
CA VAL A 146 12.85 -0.02 2.99
C VAL A 146 12.20 -0.29 1.64
N THR A 147 11.73 -1.51 1.43
CA THR A 147 11.04 -1.95 0.21
C THR A 147 9.53 -1.72 0.30
N LYS A 148 8.93 -1.87 1.49
CA LYS A 148 7.49 -1.71 1.69
C LYS A 148 7.20 -0.99 3.02
N TRP A 149 6.32 0.01 2.99
CA TRP A 149 5.76 0.66 4.18
C TRP A 149 4.28 0.31 4.28
N LYS A 150 3.89 -0.41 5.32
CA LYS A 150 2.51 -0.85 5.60
C LYS A 150 1.78 0.22 6.40
N LEU A 151 0.44 0.24 6.29
CA LEU A 151 -0.41 1.14 7.07
C LEU A 151 -0.22 0.90 8.58
N ASP A 152 -0.03 1.97 9.33
CA ASP A 152 0.08 1.96 10.80
C ASP A 152 -0.96 2.87 11.49
N ARG A 153 -1.60 3.80 10.75
CA ARG A 153 -2.64 4.69 11.27
C ARG A 153 -3.57 5.23 10.18
#